data_AF-A0A382AW87-F1
#
_entry.id   AF-A0A382AW87-F1
#
_cell.length_a   1.000
_cell.length_b   1.000
_cell.length_c   1.000
_cell.angle_alpha   90.00
_cell.angle_beta   90.00
_cell.angle_gamma   90.00
#
_symmetry.space_group_name_H-M   'P 1'
#
loop_
_entity.id
_entity.type
_entity.pdbx_description
1 polymer ?
#
loop_
_entity_poly.entity_id
_entity_poly.type
_entity_poly.pdbx_seq_one_letter_code
_entity_poly.pdbx_strand_id
1 'polypeptide(L)'
;MWFFMILAYILVFVSGLGLALIGFNHYLHFWPQNHITLDLLVSIIFIAAQTLVMFFFVGTGVNVREYLELHTELNKEFYKQIFSIKRKLYPPTMMVTILFMAMVIVDGAFFIGKVSEWWFHILYILTLYYYCKASLVQHTSFKESTEIVLAMTRAEQNES
;
A
#
# COMPACT_ATOMS: atom_id res chain seq x y z
N MET A 1 10.37 -13.33 4.65
CA MET A 1 9.14 -12.54 4.96
C MET A 1 9.41 -11.26 5.73
N TRP A 2 10.13 -11.29 6.87
CA TRP A 2 10.34 -10.11 7.72
C TRP A 2 11.05 -8.94 7.02
N PHE A 3 12.07 -9.23 6.20
CA PHE A 3 12.75 -8.20 5.39
C PHE A 3 11.76 -7.43 4.48
N PHE A 4 10.94 -8.15 3.71
CA PHE A 4 9.95 -7.53 2.83
C PHE A 4 8.90 -6.71 3.59
N MET A 5 8.47 -7.19 4.76
CA MET A 5 7.53 -6.45 5.61
C MET A 5 8.13 -5.14 6.13
N ILE A 6 9.37 -5.17 6.63
CA ILE A 6 10.09 -3.97 7.11
C ILE A 6 10.28 -2.98 5.96
N LEU A 7 10.71 -3.46 4.80
CA LEU A 7 10.88 -2.63 3.62
C LEU A 7 9.55 -1.99 3.18
N ALA A 8 8.45 -2.74 3.20
CA ALA A 8 7.13 -2.22 2.90
C ALA A 8 6.69 -1.13 3.88
N TYR A 9 6.92 -1.31 5.19
CA TYR A 9 6.63 -0.27 6.18
C TYR A 9 7.45 1.00 5.96
N ILE A 10 8.74 0.86 5.67
CA ILE A 10 9.61 2.01 5.39
C ILE A 10 9.10 2.75 4.14
N LEU A 11 8.80 2.04 3.06
CA LEU A 11 8.34 2.66 1.82
C LEU A 11 6.95 3.30 1.97
N VAL A 12 6.03 2.65 2.69
CA VAL A 12 4.73 3.25 3.02
C VAL A 12 4.97 4.52 3.82
N PHE A 13 5.77 4.50 4.88
CA PHE A 13 6.06 5.70 5.67
C PHE A 13 6.67 6.84 4.83
N VAL A 14 7.68 6.54 4.02
CA VAL A 14 8.31 7.53 3.12
C VAL A 14 7.30 8.08 2.11
N SER A 15 6.41 7.24 1.57
CA SER A 15 5.34 7.69 0.66
C SER A 15 4.32 8.60 1.35
N GLY A 16 4.07 8.39 2.65
CA GLY A 16 3.21 9.26 3.46
C GLY A 16 3.84 10.62 3.72
N LEU A 17 5.15 10.65 4.00
CA LEU A 17 5.90 11.91 4.06
C LEU A 17 5.89 12.63 2.71
N GLY A 18 6.06 11.89 1.61
CA GLY A 18 5.94 12.42 0.26
C GLY A 18 4.57 13.05 -0.01
N LEU A 19 3.48 12.37 0.37
CA LEU A 19 2.13 12.90 0.23
C LEU A 19 1.94 14.21 1.02
N ALA A 20 2.47 14.28 2.25
CA ALA A 20 2.45 15.51 3.04
C ALA A 20 3.28 16.64 2.39
N LEU A 21 4.42 16.31 1.79
CA LEU A 21 5.26 17.26 1.06
C LEU A 21 4.55 17.83 -0.16
N ILE A 22 3.80 17.03 -0.94
CA ILE A 22 2.99 17.52 -2.06
C ILE A 22 1.99 18.58 -1.57
N GLY A 23 1.23 18.26 -0.51
CA GLY A 23 0.28 19.22 0.06
C GLY A 23 0.96 20.49 0.55
N PHE A 24 2.07 20.37 1.29
CA PHE A 24 2.82 21.52 1.78
C PHE A 24 3.35 22.39 0.64
N ASN A 25 3.87 21.76 -0.42
CA ASN A 25 4.40 22.44 -1.59
C ASN A 25 3.31 23.20 -2.36
N HIS A 26 2.11 22.62 -2.48
CA HIS A 26 0.95 23.26 -3.10
C HIS A 26 0.47 24.51 -2.33
N TYR A 27 0.35 24.45 -1.00
CA TYR A 27 -0.18 25.58 -0.22
C TYR A 27 0.84 26.68 0.08
N LEU A 28 2.11 26.34 0.31
CA LEU A 28 3.11 27.28 0.82
C LEU A 28 4.15 27.70 -0.21
N HIS A 29 4.05 27.21 -1.45
CA HIS A 29 4.99 27.50 -2.54
C HIS A 29 6.47 27.35 -2.11
N PHE A 30 6.77 26.30 -1.34
CA PHE A 30 8.12 26.10 -0.79
C PHE A 30 9.16 25.83 -1.90
N TRP A 31 8.74 25.23 -3.02
CA TRP A 31 9.60 24.97 -4.19
C TRP A 31 8.99 25.43 -5.54
N PRO A 32 8.89 26.76 -5.79
CA PRO A 32 8.17 27.35 -6.93
C PRO A 32 8.59 26.84 -8.31
N GLN A 33 9.86 26.47 -8.46
CA GLN A 33 10.44 26.12 -9.76
C GLN A 33 10.33 24.62 -10.10
N ASN A 34 10.10 23.75 -9.11
CA ASN A 34 10.17 22.29 -9.28
C ASN A 34 8.91 21.55 -8.80
N HIS A 35 7.76 22.21 -8.75
CA HIS A 35 6.49 21.61 -8.30
C HIS A 35 6.21 20.25 -8.96
N ILE A 36 6.19 20.22 -10.29
CA ILE A 36 5.92 19.00 -11.07
C ILE A 36 6.96 17.91 -10.83
N THR A 37 8.24 18.28 -10.66
CA THR A 37 9.32 17.31 -10.42
C THR A 37 9.19 16.62 -9.07
N LEU A 38 8.79 17.37 -8.02
CA LEU A 38 8.53 16.82 -6.70
C LEU A 38 7.38 15.82 -6.76
N ASP A 39 6.26 16.19 -7.38
CA ASP A 39 5.07 15.34 -7.45
C ASP A 39 5.35 14.04 -8.22
N LEU A 40 6.11 14.13 -9.32
CA LEU A 40 6.57 12.96 -10.07
C LEU A 40 7.49 12.07 -9.22
N LEU A 41 8.47 12.63 -8.51
CA LEU A 41 9.36 11.85 -7.64
C LEU A 41 8.58 11.12 -6.55
N VAL A 42 7.68 11.83 -5.86
CA VAL A 42 6.81 11.24 -4.83
C VAL A 42 5.92 10.17 -5.44
N SER A 43 5.40 10.36 -6.66
CA SER A 43 4.56 9.37 -7.32
C SER A 43 5.27 8.05 -7.59
N ILE A 44 6.55 8.10 -8.00
CA ILE A 44 7.37 6.90 -8.22
C ILE A 44 7.53 6.14 -6.91
N ILE A 45 7.89 6.84 -5.82
CA ILE A 45 8.04 6.24 -4.49
C ILE A 45 6.72 5.66 -4.00
N PHE A 46 5.62 6.37 -4.21
CA PHE A 46 4.29 5.95 -3.80
C PHE A 46 3.84 4.67 -4.52
N ILE A 47 3.95 4.62 -5.84
CA ILE A 47 3.62 3.43 -6.63
C ILE A 47 4.54 2.27 -6.24
N ALA A 48 5.84 2.52 -6.04
CA ALA A 48 6.78 1.51 -5.57
C ALA A 48 6.35 0.95 -4.20
N ALA A 49 5.87 1.79 -3.29
CA ALA A 49 5.37 1.35 -1.98
C ALA A 49 4.12 0.46 -2.12
N GLN A 50 3.13 0.90 -2.87
CA GLN A 50 1.89 0.13 -3.04
C GLN A 50 2.13 -1.19 -3.79
N THR A 51 2.99 -1.20 -4.80
CA THR A 51 3.37 -2.43 -5.53
C THR A 51 4.15 -3.39 -4.65
N LEU A 52 5.08 -2.91 -3.83
CA LEU A 52 5.81 -3.73 -2.87
C LEU A 52 4.87 -4.37 -1.84
N VAL A 53 3.91 -3.61 -1.31
CA VAL A 53 2.86 -4.13 -0.43
C VAL A 53 2.10 -5.25 -1.14
N MET A 54 1.59 -5.02 -2.36
CA MET A 54 0.88 -6.06 -3.11
C MET A 54 1.75 -7.31 -3.34
N PHE A 55 3.01 -7.15 -3.72
CA PHE A 55 3.93 -8.27 -3.92
C PHE A 55 4.17 -9.08 -2.65
N PHE A 56 4.25 -8.44 -1.48
CA PHE A 56 4.35 -9.17 -0.22
C PHE A 56 3.17 -10.14 -0.03
N PHE A 57 1.94 -9.70 -0.28
CA PHE A 57 0.75 -10.54 -0.09
C PHE A 57 0.57 -11.57 -1.21
N VAL A 58 0.99 -11.24 -2.44
CA VAL A 58 1.06 -12.22 -3.53
C VAL A 58 2.05 -13.33 -3.17
N GLY A 59 3.29 -12.98 -2.82
CA GLY A 59 4.34 -13.92 -2.46
C GLY A 59 4.01 -14.78 -1.24
N THR A 60 3.48 -14.15 -0.18
CA THR A 60 3.02 -14.89 1.01
C THR A 60 1.91 -15.86 0.64
N GLY A 61 0.96 -15.46 -0.19
CA GLY A 61 -0.13 -16.34 -0.60
C GLY A 61 0.29 -17.50 -1.48
N VAL A 62 1.34 -17.36 -2.29
CA VAL A 62 1.93 -18.48 -3.05
C VAL A 62 2.64 -19.44 -2.10
N ASN A 63 3.47 -18.93 -1.19
CA ASN A 63 4.20 -19.75 -0.21
C ASN A 63 3.25 -20.57 0.68
N VAL A 64 2.17 -19.96 1.16
CA VAL A 64 1.14 -20.68 1.92
C VAL A 64 0.44 -21.75 1.07
N ARG A 65 0.15 -21.47 -0.21
CA ARG A 65 -0.48 -22.46 -1.09
C ARG A 65 0.44 -23.68 -1.29
N GLU A 66 1.71 -23.43 -1.58
CA GLU A 66 2.72 -24.49 -1.76
C GLU A 66 2.86 -25.35 -0.50
N TYR A 67 2.84 -24.73 0.69
CA TYR A 67 2.84 -25.47 1.96
C TYR A 67 1.60 -26.37 2.13
N LEU A 68 0.40 -25.86 1.80
CA LEU A 68 -0.85 -26.62 1.96
C LEU A 68 -1.02 -27.75 0.92
N GLU A 69 -0.36 -27.64 -0.23
CA GLU A 69 -0.28 -28.73 -1.23
C GLU A 69 0.55 -29.91 -0.72
N LEU A 70 1.51 -29.67 0.19
CA LEU A 70 2.34 -30.70 0.82
C LEU A 70 1.69 -31.33 2.06
N HIS A 71 0.75 -30.62 2.72
CA HIS A 71 0.08 -31.05 3.96
C HIS A 71 -1.46 -31.03 3.85
N THR A 72 -2.02 -32.08 3.24
CA THR A 72 -3.44 -32.19 2.84
C THR A 72 -4.46 -32.08 4.00
N GLU A 73 -4.07 -32.43 5.23
CA GLU A 73 -4.93 -32.44 6.43
C GLU A 73 -5.25 -31.02 6.95
N LEU A 74 -4.36 -30.03 6.74
CA LEU A 74 -4.48 -28.63 7.23
C LEU A 74 -5.09 -27.67 6.19
N ASN A 75 -5.49 -28.18 5.03
CA ASN A 75 -5.55 -27.46 3.77
C ASN A 75 -6.61 -26.32 3.70
N LYS A 76 -7.82 -26.53 4.21
CA LYS A 76 -8.95 -25.63 3.91
C LYS A 76 -8.99 -24.34 4.74
N GLU A 77 -8.49 -24.36 5.97
CA GLU A 77 -8.67 -23.23 6.88
C GLU A 77 -7.66 -22.10 6.61
N PHE A 78 -6.36 -22.42 6.54
CA PHE A 78 -5.31 -21.45 6.26
C PHE A 78 -5.46 -20.82 4.86
N TYR A 79 -5.86 -21.61 3.86
CA TYR A 79 -6.12 -21.11 2.52
C TYR A 79 -7.23 -20.05 2.52
N LYS A 80 -8.33 -20.31 3.24
CA LYS A 80 -9.47 -19.39 3.36
C LYS A 80 -9.07 -18.10 4.08
N GLN A 81 -8.20 -18.18 5.09
CA GLN A 81 -7.71 -17.01 5.83
C GLN A 81 -6.85 -16.11 4.94
N ILE A 82 -5.88 -16.66 4.21
CA ILE A 82 -5.05 -15.88 3.26
C ILE A 82 -5.90 -15.24 2.16
N PHE A 83 -6.88 -15.97 1.62
CA PHE A 83 -7.78 -15.41 0.61
C PHE A 83 -8.61 -14.25 1.18
N SER A 84 -9.10 -14.38 2.42
CA SER A 84 -9.83 -13.32 3.12
C SER A 84 -9.00 -12.05 3.30
N ILE A 85 -7.71 -12.19 3.66
CA ILE A 85 -6.77 -11.07 3.80
C ILE A 85 -6.64 -10.31 2.48
N LYS A 86 -6.38 -11.01 1.36
CA LYS A 86 -6.25 -10.37 0.03
C LYS A 86 -7.51 -9.57 -0.33
N ARG A 87 -8.69 -10.13 -0.08
CA ARG A 87 -9.97 -9.46 -0.37
C ARG A 87 -10.21 -8.21 0.48
N LYS A 88 -9.75 -8.18 1.72
CA LYS A 88 -9.83 -6.98 2.58
C LYS A 88 -8.81 -5.91 2.14
N LEU A 89 -7.61 -6.33 1.77
CA LEU A 89 -6.48 -5.46 1.50
C LEU A 89 -6.53 -4.77 0.13
N TYR A 90 -6.90 -5.50 -0.92
CA TYR A 90 -6.74 -5.03 -2.29
C TYR A 90 -7.64 -3.83 -2.63
N PRO A 91 -8.94 -3.82 -2.30
CA PRO A 91 -9.81 -2.69 -2.61
C PRO A 91 -9.33 -1.34 -2.06
N PRO A 92 -8.98 -1.18 -0.76
CA PRO A 92 -8.51 0.10 -0.25
C PRO A 92 -7.14 0.49 -0.83
N THR A 93 -6.23 -0.48 -1.05
CA THR A 93 -4.90 -0.25 -1.62
C THR A 93 -4.99 0.23 -3.08
N MET A 94 -5.89 -0.35 -3.87
CA MET A 94 -6.14 0.09 -5.24
C MET A 94 -6.78 1.48 -5.27
N MET A 95 -7.76 1.74 -4.39
CA MET A 95 -8.45 3.02 -4.34
C MET A 95 -7.50 4.17 -4.00
N VAL A 96 -6.64 4.01 -2.99
CA VAL A 96 -5.66 5.04 -2.67
C VAL A 96 -4.69 5.27 -3.81
N THR A 97 -4.28 4.23 -4.53
CA THR A 97 -3.39 4.35 -5.70
C THR A 97 -4.04 5.16 -6.81
N ILE A 98 -5.29 4.88 -7.16
CA ILE A 98 -6.03 5.61 -8.20
C ILE A 98 -6.24 7.07 -7.79
N LEU A 99 -6.65 7.31 -6.54
CA LEU A 99 -6.86 8.67 -6.02
C LEU A 99 -5.58 9.48 -6.02
N PHE A 100 -4.47 8.88 -5.58
CA PHE A 100 -3.17 9.52 -5.58
C PHE A 100 -2.72 9.89 -7.00
N MET A 101 -2.88 8.98 -7.96
CA MET A 101 -2.53 9.26 -9.36
C MET A 101 -3.40 10.36 -9.96
N ALA A 102 -4.71 10.35 -9.70
CA ALA A 102 -5.60 11.41 -10.13
C ALA A 102 -5.21 12.76 -9.53
N MET A 103 -4.86 12.78 -8.24
CA MET A 103 -4.41 13.98 -7.53
C MET A 103 -3.15 14.58 -8.16
N VAL A 104 -2.10 13.77 -8.39
CA VAL A 104 -0.85 14.24 -9.02
C VAL A 104 -1.08 14.78 -10.44
N ILE A 105 -1.94 14.12 -11.23
CA ILE A 105 -2.26 14.59 -12.59
C ILE A 105 -3.01 15.92 -12.55
N VAL A 106 -3.98 16.06 -11.64
CA VAL A 106 -4.75 17.30 -11.47
C VAL A 106 -3.87 18.44 -10.97
N ASP A 107 -2.94 18.17 -10.05
CA ASP A 107 -1.98 19.16 -9.56
C ASP A 107 -1.09 19.67 -10.70
N GLY A 108 -0.50 18.75 -11.47
CA GLY A 108 0.27 19.12 -12.67
C GLY A 108 -0.53 19.92 -13.70
N ALA A 109 -1.81 19.59 -13.90
CA ALA A 109 -2.69 20.33 -14.81
C ALA A 109 -3.09 21.71 -14.29
N PHE A 110 -3.21 21.89 -12.97
CA PHE A 110 -3.41 23.18 -12.33
C PHE A 110 -2.21 24.10 -12.55
N PHE A 111 -0.97 23.61 -12.41
CA PHE A 111 0.23 24.40 -12.68
C PHE A 111 0.36 24.86 -14.15
N ILE A 112 -0.24 24.13 -15.09
CA ILE A 112 -0.30 24.51 -16.52
C ILE A 112 -1.47 25.49 -16.78
N GLY A 113 -2.25 25.85 -15.77
CA GLY A 113 -3.39 26.78 -15.85
C GLY A 113 -4.63 26.18 -16.53
N LYS A 114 -4.74 24.85 -16.60
CA LYS A 114 -5.82 24.16 -17.32
C LYS A 114 -6.98 23.70 -16.43
N VAL A 115 -6.78 23.65 -15.11
CA VAL A 115 -7.74 23.11 -14.14
C VAL A 115 -7.86 24.05 -12.95
N SER A 116 -9.03 24.05 -12.29
CA SER A 116 -9.26 24.83 -11.06
C SER A 116 -8.61 24.17 -9.84
N GLU A 117 -8.02 24.98 -8.98
CA GLU A 117 -7.41 24.60 -7.70
C GLU A 117 -8.33 23.74 -6.80
N TRP A 118 -9.64 24.01 -6.84
CA TRP A 118 -10.63 23.29 -6.03
C TRP A 118 -10.62 21.78 -6.22
N TRP A 119 -10.32 21.30 -7.43
CA TRP A 119 -10.22 19.87 -7.71
C TRP A 119 -9.05 19.22 -6.97
N PHE A 120 -7.94 19.93 -6.82
CA PHE A 120 -6.80 19.45 -6.05
C PHE A 120 -7.17 19.27 -4.59
N HIS A 121 -7.82 20.26 -3.95
CA HIS A 121 -8.19 20.16 -2.53
C HIS A 121 -9.10 18.95 -2.24
N ILE A 122 -10.11 18.72 -3.09
CA ILE A 122 -11.03 17.59 -2.95
C ILE A 122 -10.25 16.26 -3.06
N LEU A 123 -9.44 16.11 -4.10
CA LEU A 123 -8.67 14.89 -4.32
C LEU A 123 -7.60 14.67 -3.24
N TYR A 124 -6.98 15.74 -2.75
CA TYR A 124 -5.96 15.68 -1.72
C TYR A 124 -6.54 15.19 -0.38
N ILE A 125 -7.66 15.78 0.07
CA ILE A 125 -8.35 15.35 1.31
C ILE A 125 -8.82 13.90 1.18
N LEU A 126 -9.39 13.54 0.03
CA LEU A 126 -9.85 12.17 -0.22
C LEU A 126 -8.68 11.18 -0.23
N THR A 127 -7.56 11.54 -0.85
CA THR A 127 -6.34 10.73 -0.88
C THR A 127 -5.77 10.53 0.51
N LEU A 128 -5.70 11.58 1.34
CA LEU A 128 -5.26 11.46 2.74
C LEU A 128 -6.15 10.51 3.54
N TYR A 129 -7.47 10.64 3.43
CA TYR A 129 -8.41 9.75 4.11
C TYR A 129 -8.22 8.28 3.69
N TYR A 130 -8.15 8.02 2.38
CA TYR A 130 -7.95 6.66 1.88
C TYR A 130 -6.54 6.13 2.15
N TYR A 131 -5.53 6.98 2.23
CA TYR A 131 -4.17 6.60 2.58
C TYR A 131 -4.07 6.15 4.03
N CYS A 132 -4.66 6.89 4.97
CA CYS A 132 -4.75 6.46 6.37
C CYS A 132 -5.51 5.14 6.49
N LYS A 133 -6.69 5.03 5.83
CA LYS A 133 -7.50 3.81 5.83
C LYS A 133 -6.75 2.61 5.26
N ALA A 134 -6.07 2.78 4.11
CA ALA A 134 -5.29 1.74 3.47
C ALA A 134 -4.10 1.31 4.35
N SER A 135 -3.38 2.26 4.94
CA SER A 135 -2.24 1.98 5.84
C SER A 135 -2.66 1.17 7.07
N LEU A 136 -3.81 1.48 7.65
CA LEU A 136 -4.36 0.70 8.78
C LEU A 136 -4.73 -0.73 8.35
N VAL A 137 -5.41 -0.89 7.21
CA VAL A 137 -5.78 -2.21 6.67
C VAL A 137 -4.53 -3.01 6.32
N GLN A 138 -3.51 -2.37 5.74
CA GLN A 138 -2.21 -2.97 5.43
C GLN A 138 -1.55 -3.49 6.71
N HIS A 139 -1.46 -2.66 7.75
CA HIS A 139 -0.88 -3.06 9.03
C HIS A 139 -1.57 -4.27 9.65
N THR A 140 -2.90 -4.27 9.72
CA THR A 140 -3.68 -5.41 10.23
C THR A 140 -3.46 -6.65 9.37
N SER A 141 -3.45 -6.50 8.04
CA SER A 141 -3.22 -7.61 7.12
C SER A 141 -1.82 -8.21 7.24
N PHE A 142 -0.79 -7.38 7.51
CA PHE A 142 0.58 -7.84 7.77
C PHE A 142 0.66 -8.67 9.05
N LYS A 143 -0.04 -8.25 10.11
CA LYS A 143 -0.16 -9.02 11.36
C LYS A 143 -0.86 -10.36 11.13
N GLU A 144 -2.06 -10.34 10.56
CA GLU A 144 -2.82 -11.55 10.25
C GLU A 144 -1.99 -12.53 9.38
N SER A 145 -1.27 -12.04 8.38
CA SER A 145 -0.42 -12.88 7.52
C SER A 145 0.77 -13.49 8.26
N THR A 146 1.35 -12.76 9.21
CA THR A 146 2.48 -13.27 10.00
C THR A 146 2.02 -14.32 11.00
N GLU A 147 0.86 -14.12 11.64
CA GLU A 147 0.25 -15.10 12.56
C GLU A 147 -0.05 -16.42 11.85
N ILE A 148 -0.60 -16.36 10.63
CA ILE A 148 -0.88 -17.53 9.80
C ILE A 148 0.40 -18.34 9.51
N VAL A 149 1.48 -17.67 9.13
CA VAL A 149 2.76 -18.35 8.84
C VAL A 149 3.39 -18.93 10.11
N LEU A 150 3.32 -18.21 11.24
CA LEU A 150 3.80 -18.75 12.53
C LEU A 150 2.98 -19.97 12.98
N ALA A 151 1.66 -19.98 12.73
CA ALA A 151 0.81 -21.12 13.03
C ALA A 151 1.17 -22.34 12.16
N MET A 152 1.49 -22.15 10.88
CA MET A 152 1.98 -23.22 10.00
C MET A 152 3.28 -23.82 10.50
N THR A 153 4.29 -23.00 10.81
CA THR A 153 5.60 -23.50 11.30
C THR A 153 5.47 -24.27 12.63
N ARG A 154 4.53 -23.87 13.50
CA ARG A 154 4.27 -24.61 14.75
C ARG A 154 3.56 -25.94 14.51
N ALA A 155 2.65 -26.00 13.55
CA ALA A 155 1.99 -27.25 13.19
C ALA A 155 3.00 -28.27 12.67
N GLU A 156 3.93 -27.84 11.81
CA GLU A 156 5.03 -28.67 11.30
C GLU A 156 5.88 -29.28 12.41
N GLN A 157 6.24 -28.50 13.44
CA GLN A 157 7.06 -28.94 14.57
C GLN A 157 6.35 -29.94 15.50
N ASN A 158 5.02 -29.94 15.54
CA ASN A 158 4.25 -30.88 16.38
C ASN A 158 3.98 -32.21 15.66
N GLU A 159 4.16 -32.27 14.34
CA GLU A 159 4.04 -33.48 13.53
C GLU A 159 5.38 -34.25 13.38
N SER A 160 6.51 -33.64 13.79
CA SER A 160 7.86 -34.24 13.81
C SER A 160 8.24 -34.81 15.18
#